data_AF-N8RRY8-F1
#
_entry.id   AF-N8RRY8-F1
#
_cell.length_a   1.000
_cell.length_b   1.000
_cell.length_c   1.000
_cell.angle_alpha   90.00
_cell.angle_beta   90.00
_cell.angle_gamma   90.00
#
_symmetry.space_group_name_H-M   'P 1'
#
loop_
_entity.id
_entity.type
_entity.pdbx_description
1 polymer ?
#
loop_
_entity_poly.entity_id
_entity_poly.type
_entity_poly.pdbx_seq_one_letter_code
_entity_poly.pdbx_strand_id
1 'polypeptide(L)'
;MNLLLIGVLLALVAIAYQIGLSKSRNLAGKGNNSVTLHSRPVYYGALVALWCGIPAFLILMIWNLVEPSVLQHIIFNNIPSSISSTLDEAGRDVLIDRVKAIASGFGVTDQAAAYEVAAAQQLAKFQTIGSFAKFAVVISAALAGLVWAKRHVSQQYRARNQVEKAINVALILCSGVAILTTVGIVLSMLSEALHFFKFVSPVDFFFGTEWNPGFSTTGNAEGSYGILPLIWGTLMVSGIALLVAVPVGLMIAIYLAEYASSRLRSWAKPTIEVLAGIPTIVYGVFALMVIGPFFKMVGESIGVNINATSALTAGFVMGIMIIPFVSSLSDDIITQVPRALRDGSLGLGATKSETIRQVVLPAALPGITGAFLLAVSRAVGETMIVVLAAGNSPLLHANPLEAVSTVTVTIVKQLTGDTDFASPQALVAFALGLTLFVITLGLNIIALYIVRKYREQYE
;
A
#
# COMPACT_ATOMS: atom_id res chain seq x y z
N MET A 1 2.45 26.11 -12.58
CA MET A 1 3.42 25.96 -13.69
C MET A 1 3.94 24.53 -13.88
N ASN A 2 4.34 23.81 -12.81
CA ASN A 2 4.92 22.47 -12.92
C ASN A 2 4.02 21.45 -13.64
N LEU A 3 2.71 21.44 -13.37
CA LEU A 3 1.75 20.55 -14.07
C LEU A 3 1.70 20.81 -15.58
N LEU A 4 1.77 22.08 -16.00
CA LEU A 4 1.82 22.46 -17.41
C LEU A 4 3.11 21.95 -18.06
N LEU A 5 4.26 22.12 -17.40
CA LEU A 5 5.55 21.61 -17.89
C LEU A 5 5.54 20.08 -18.03
N ILE A 6 4.96 19.37 -17.06
CA ILE A 6 4.79 17.91 -17.13
C ILE A 6 3.89 17.54 -18.33
N GLY A 7 2.77 18.24 -18.52
CA GLY A 7 1.89 18.04 -19.68
C GLY A 7 2.60 18.25 -21.01
N VAL A 8 3.41 19.31 -21.13
CA VAL A 8 4.22 19.59 -22.33
C VAL A 8 5.28 18.52 -22.54
N LEU A 9 5.95 18.06 -21.48
CA LEU A 9 6.95 17.00 -21.57
C LEU A 9 6.32 15.68 -22.04
N LEU A 10 5.15 15.31 -21.51
CA LEU A 10 4.42 14.11 -21.95
C LEU A 10 4.01 14.21 -23.42
N ALA A 11 3.55 15.38 -23.87
CA ALA A 11 3.25 15.63 -25.28
C ALA A 11 4.51 15.49 -26.16
N LEU A 12 5.64 16.05 -25.74
CA LEU A 12 6.92 15.91 -26.45
C LEU A 12 7.38 14.45 -26.53
N VAL A 13 7.23 13.67 -25.45
CA VAL A 13 7.56 12.23 -25.42
C VAL A 13 6.65 11.44 -26.37
N ALA A 14 5.35 11.75 -26.42
CA ALA A 14 4.42 11.13 -27.37
C ALA A 14 4.77 11.47 -28.84
N ILE A 15 5.13 12.72 -29.12
CA ILE A 15 5.62 13.15 -30.43
C ILE A 15 6.94 12.44 -30.78
N ALA A 16 7.87 12.35 -29.84
CA ALA A 16 9.15 11.66 -29.99
C ALA A 16 8.95 10.17 -30.33
N TYR A 17 8.02 9.50 -29.64
CA TYR A 17 7.63 8.13 -29.95
C TYR A 17 7.13 7.97 -31.38
N GLN A 18 6.20 8.83 -31.80
CA GLN A 18 5.62 8.78 -33.15
C GLN A 18 6.67 9.05 -34.24
N ILE A 19 7.61 9.97 -33.99
CA ILE A 19 8.74 10.26 -34.90
C ILE A 19 9.65 9.03 -35.04
N GLY A 20 10.01 8.36 -33.94
CA GLY A 20 10.83 7.15 -33.98
C GLY A 20 10.13 5.97 -34.67
N LEU A 21 8.81 5.83 -34.45
CA LEU A 21 7.99 4.81 -35.12
C LEU A 21 7.87 5.07 -36.62
N SER A 22 7.60 6.32 -37.03
CA SER A 22 7.50 6.71 -38.44
C SER A 22 8.83 6.53 -39.16
N LYS A 23 9.94 6.97 -38.56
CA LYS A 23 11.28 6.81 -39.14
C LYS A 23 11.64 5.34 -39.32
N SER A 24 11.41 4.49 -38.32
CA SER A 24 11.72 3.05 -38.42
C SER A 24 10.84 2.34 -39.45
N ARG A 25 9.55 2.66 -39.56
CA ARG A 25 8.68 2.13 -40.63
C ARG A 25 9.16 2.52 -42.02
N ASN A 26 9.60 3.75 -42.21
CA ASN A 26 10.16 4.20 -43.49
C ASN A 26 11.48 3.49 -43.82
N LEU A 27 12.33 3.23 -42.81
CA LEU A 27 13.59 2.48 -42.98
C LEU A 27 13.41 1.00 -43.29
N ALA A 28 12.29 0.40 -42.87
CA ALA A 28 11.94 -0.98 -43.19
C ALA A 28 11.44 -1.15 -44.63
N GLY A 29 11.03 -0.06 -45.30
CA GLY A 29 10.43 -0.11 -46.64
C GLY A 29 8.99 -0.63 -46.66
N LYS A 30 8.31 -0.52 -47.81
CA LYS A 30 6.99 -1.13 -48.09
C LYS A 30 7.11 -2.05 -49.30
N GLY A 31 6.52 -3.25 -49.25
CA GLY A 31 6.50 -4.21 -50.39
C GLY A 31 7.78 -5.07 -50.52
N ASN A 32 8.06 -5.56 -51.74
CA ASN A 32 9.12 -6.55 -52.05
C ASN A 32 10.58 -6.12 -51.76
N ASN A 33 10.84 -4.86 -51.38
CA ASN A 33 12.15 -4.35 -50.97
C ASN A 33 12.21 -4.08 -49.45
N SER A 34 11.52 -4.89 -48.64
CA SER A 34 11.55 -4.73 -47.19
C SER A 34 12.92 -5.13 -46.62
N VAL A 35 13.62 -4.19 -45.97
CA VAL A 35 14.87 -4.48 -45.27
C VAL A 35 14.54 -4.93 -43.84
N THR A 36 15.11 -6.05 -43.42
CA THR A 36 14.93 -6.57 -42.06
C THR A 36 15.62 -5.66 -41.06
N LEU A 37 14.85 -4.92 -40.26
CA LEU A 37 15.37 -4.20 -39.10
C LEU A 37 15.78 -5.19 -38.00
N HIS A 38 16.83 -4.88 -37.25
CA HIS A 38 17.21 -5.70 -36.09
C HIS A 38 16.11 -5.73 -35.00
N SER A 39 15.39 -4.63 -34.80
CA SER A 39 14.33 -4.52 -33.77
C SER A 39 12.97 -4.19 -34.40
N ARG A 40 11.87 -4.50 -33.71
CA ARG A 40 10.53 -4.07 -34.17
C ARG A 40 10.42 -2.53 -34.13
N PRO A 41 9.71 -1.89 -35.08
CA PRO A 41 9.53 -0.43 -35.14
C PRO A 41 9.11 0.24 -33.81
N VAL A 42 8.29 -0.46 -33.01
CA VAL A 42 7.85 -0.01 -31.68
C VAL A 42 9.03 0.29 -30.74
N TYR A 43 10.10 -0.50 -30.78
CA TYR A 43 11.29 -0.28 -29.93
C TYR A 43 12.08 0.96 -30.35
N TYR A 44 12.10 1.32 -31.63
CA TYR A 44 12.73 2.57 -32.08
C TYR A 44 11.91 3.79 -31.66
N GLY A 45 10.58 3.69 -31.70
CA GLY A 45 9.69 4.69 -31.11
C GLY A 45 9.98 4.87 -29.61
N ALA A 46 10.00 3.76 -28.86
CA ALA A 46 10.28 3.77 -27.42
C ALA A 46 11.68 4.34 -27.11
N LEU A 47 12.71 4.00 -27.88
CA LEU A 47 14.06 4.52 -27.70
C LEU A 47 14.10 6.06 -27.82
N VAL A 48 13.47 6.62 -28.85
CA VAL A 48 13.45 8.08 -29.08
C VAL A 48 12.63 8.78 -27.99
N ALA A 49 11.53 8.16 -27.56
CA ALA A 49 10.73 8.63 -26.43
C ALA A 49 11.53 8.64 -25.11
N LEU A 50 12.29 7.58 -24.81
CA LEU A 50 13.10 7.48 -23.60
C LEU A 50 14.22 8.53 -23.56
N TRP A 51 14.93 8.74 -24.66
CA TRP A 51 15.98 9.77 -24.74
C TRP A 51 15.43 11.20 -24.72
N CYS A 52 14.21 11.41 -25.20
CA CYS A 52 13.51 12.69 -25.04
C CYS A 52 13.06 12.92 -23.59
N GLY A 53 12.47 11.89 -22.97
CA GLY A 53 11.84 12.00 -21.65
C GLY A 53 12.82 11.95 -20.48
N ILE A 54 13.70 10.95 -20.41
CA ILE A 54 14.53 10.67 -19.22
C ILE A 54 15.45 11.85 -18.86
N PRO A 55 16.26 12.42 -19.76
CA PRO A 55 17.15 13.52 -19.39
C PRO A 55 16.39 14.76 -18.94
N ALA A 56 15.30 15.10 -19.63
CA ALA A 56 14.45 16.23 -19.29
C ALA A 56 13.74 16.03 -17.93
N PHE A 57 13.28 14.81 -17.66
CA PHE A 57 12.69 14.45 -16.38
C PHE A 57 13.72 14.50 -15.24
N LEU A 58 14.95 14.02 -15.46
CA LEU A 58 16.02 14.11 -14.46
C LEU A 58 16.37 15.55 -14.11
N ILE A 59 16.47 16.43 -15.11
CA ILE A 59 16.70 17.87 -14.88
C ILE A 59 15.54 18.47 -14.09
N LEU A 60 14.30 18.16 -14.48
CA LEU A 60 13.11 18.63 -13.75
C LEU A 60 13.12 18.15 -12.29
N MET A 61 13.48 16.89 -12.05
CA MET A 61 13.57 16.32 -10.71
C MET A 61 14.64 17.02 -9.87
N ILE A 62 15.85 17.19 -10.40
CA ILE A 62 16.95 17.90 -9.71
C ILE A 62 16.54 19.35 -9.43
N TRP A 63 15.92 20.03 -10.40
CA TRP A 63 15.47 21.41 -10.22
C TRP A 63 14.47 21.53 -9.06
N ASN A 64 13.49 20.63 -8.97
CA ASN A 64 12.51 20.66 -7.88
C ASN A 64 13.10 20.31 -6.51
N LEU A 65 14.19 19.54 -6.46
CA LEU A 65 14.91 19.25 -5.21
C LEU A 65 15.74 20.45 -4.73
N VAL A 66 16.32 21.22 -5.65
CA VAL A 66 17.24 22.33 -5.32
C VAL A 66 16.53 23.67 -5.18
N GLU A 67 15.44 23.89 -5.93
CA GLU A 67 14.68 25.15 -5.95
C GLU A 67 14.26 25.63 -4.55
N PRO A 68 13.69 24.80 -3.64
CA PRO A 68 13.30 25.25 -2.30
C PRO A 68 14.46 25.83 -1.48
N SER A 69 15.62 25.15 -1.46
CA SER A 69 16.80 25.58 -0.70
C SER A 69 17.37 26.89 -1.24
N VAL A 70 17.39 27.07 -2.56
CA VAL A 70 17.84 28.32 -3.20
C VAL A 70 16.89 29.47 -2.86
N LEU A 71 15.58 29.24 -2.92
CA LEU A 71 14.58 30.26 -2.59
C LEU A 71 14.66 30.68 -1.12
N GLN A 72 14.85 29.73 -0.19
CA GLN A 72 15.07 30.05 1.22
C GLN A 72 16.31 30.92 1.43
N HIS A 73 17.43 30.60 0.76
CA HIS A 73 18.65 31.39 0.85
C HIS A 73 18.46 32.82 0.34
N ILE A 74 17.69 33.01 -0.73
CA ILE A 74 17.35 34.34 -1.26
C ILE A 74 16.50 35.14 -0.26
N ILE A 75 15.53 34.51 0.41
CA ILE A 75 14.71 35.18 1.43
C ILE A 75 15.60 35.68 2.58
N PHE A 76 16.41 34.81 3.17
CA PHE A 76 17.25 35.18 4.32
C PHE A 76 18.37 36.16 4.01
N ASN A 77 18.88 36.20 2.78
CA ASN A 77 19.86 37.22 2.38
C ASN A 77 19.28 38.65 2.34
N ASN A 78 17.96 38.79 2.28
CA ASN A 78 17.27 40.10 2.27
C ASN A 78 16.67 40.48 3.62
N ILE A 79 16.78 39.60 4.62
CA ILE A 79 16.28 39.85 5.98
C ILE A 79 17.44 40.40 6.84
N PRO A 80 17.25 41.51 7.58
CA PRO A 80 18.27 42.03 8.48
C PRO A 80 18.76 40.99 9.50
N SER A 81 20.06 40.97 9.76
CA SER A 81 20.70 40.02 10.70
C SER A 81 20.22 40.15 12.15
N SER A 82 19.62 41.30 12.51
CA SER A 82 18.98 41.54 13.82
C SER A 82 17.69 40.73 14.02
N ILE A 83 16.99 40.37 12.94
CA ILE A 83 15.73 39.62 12.98
C ILE A 83 16.01 38.12 12.78
N SER A 84 16.93 37.76 11.89
CA SER A 84 17.25 36.35 11.63
C SER A 84 17.95 35.64 12.79
N SER A 85 18.62 36.38 13.67
CA SER A 85 19.28 35.86 14.88
C SER A 85 18.34 35.69 16.08
N THR A 86 17.16 36.30 16.05
CA THR A 86 16.16 36.23 17.12
C THR A 86 15.05 35.21 16.86
N LEU A 87 15.00 34.62 15.66
CA LEU A 87 14.00 33.62 15.27
C LEU A 87 14.48 32.19 15.56
N ASP A 88 13.60 31.44 16.22
CA ASP A 88 13.65 29.99 16.33
C ASP A 88 13.23 29.30 15.00
N GLU A 89 13.32 27.97 14.94
CA GLU A 89 13.05 27.21 13.72
C GLU A 89 11.61 27.38 13.22
N ALA A 90 10.64 27.39 14.13
CA ALA A 90 9.24 27.67 13.82
C ALA A 90 9.01 29.11 13.31
N GLY A 91 9.64 30.11 13.94
CA GLY A 91 9.56 31.50 13.51
C GLY A 91 10.16 31.73 12.12
N ARG A 92 11.19 30.96 11.74
CA ARG A 92 11.78 31.00 10.39
C ARG A 92 10.81 30.50 9.32
N ASP A 93 10.12 29.39 9.57
CA ASP A 93 9.15 28.84 8.62
C ASP A 93 7.95 29.75 8.44
N VAL A 94 7.44 30.32 9.54
CA VAL A 94 6.36 31.33 9.50
C VAL A 94 6.77 32.54 8.67
N LEU A 95 8.00 33.05 8.84
CA LEU A 95 8.51 34.17 8.06
C LEU A 95 8.65 33.84 6.57
N ILE A 96 9.18 32.64 6.24
CA ILE A 96 9.29 32.17 4.86
C ILE A 96 7.90 32.14 4.20
N ASP A 97 6.91 31.58 4.89
CA ASP A 97 5.56 31.46 4.34
C ASP A 97 4.86 32.81 4.23
N ARG A 98 5.11 33.72 5.18
CA ARG A 98 4.65 35.12 5.09
C ARG A 98 5.23 35.84 3.87
N VAL A 99 6.54 35.74 3.63
CA VAL A 99 7.21 36.35 2.46
C VAL A 99 6.70 35.73 1.15
N LYS A 100 6.47 34.42 1.11
CA LYS A 100 5.85 33.76 -0.06
C LYS A 100 4.42 34.25 -0.29
N ALA A 101 3.62 34.45 0.75
CA ALA A 101 2.24 34.95 0.65
C ALA A 101 2.23 36.38 0.05
N ILE A 102 3.12 37.25 0.53
CA ILE A 102 3.29 38.61 -0.03
C ILE A 102 3.75 38.53 -1.50
N ALA A 103 4.72 37.68 -1.82
CA ALA A 103 5.24 37.51 -3.18
C ALA A 103 4.17 36.99 -4.17
N SER A 104 3.23 36.17 -3.68
CA SER A 104 2.12 35.64 -4.46
C SER A 104 0.95 36.61 -4.66
N GLY A 105 0.96 37.76 -3.98
CA GLY A 105 -0.11 38.76 -4.07
C GLY A 105 -1.33 38.51 -3.19
N PHE A 106 -1.33 37.45 -2.36
CA PHE A 106 -2.42 37.15 -1.42
C PHE A 106 -2.47 38.07 -0.20
N GLY A 107 -1.42 38.88 0.03
CA GLY A 107 -1.34 39.83 1.13
C GLY A 107 -1.15 39.16 2.50
N VAL A 108 -1.03 39.99 3.54
CA VAL A 108 -0.90 39.60 4.95
C VAL A 108 -1.94 40.37 5.77
N THR A 109 -2.37 39.81 6.89
CA THR A 109 -3.44 40.37 7.74
C THR A 109 -3.07 41.69 8.42
N ASP A 110 -1.78 41.94 8.59
CA ASP A 110 -1.18 43.12 9.22
C ASP A 110 -0.27 43.88 8.24
N GLN A 111 0.26 45.05 8.62
CA GLN A 111 1.14 45.80 7.73
C GLN A 111 2.47 45.07 7.51
N ALA A 112 2.74 44.68 6.26
CA ALA A 112 4.00 44.06 5.87
C ALA A 112 5.17 45.00 6.14
N ALA A 113 6.21 44.49 6.79
CA ALA A 113 7.40 45.29 7.06
C ALA A 113 8.19 45.53 5.77
N ALA A 114 8.94 46.63 5.70
CA ALA A 114 9.66 47.03 4.48
C ALA A 114 10.66 45.95 3.99
N TYR A 115 11.31 45.23 4.92
CA TYR A 115 12.21 44.13 4.58
C TYR A 115 11.48 42.90 4.01
N GLU A 116 10.25 42.64 4.43
CA GLU A 116 9.43 41.53 3.92
C GLU A 116 8.95 41.82 2.51
N VAL A 117 8.55 43.08 2.24
CA VAL A 117 8.17 43.52 0.90
C VAL A 117 9.39 43.44 -0.04
N ALA A 118 10.57 43.87 0.40
CA ALA A 118 11.80 43.77 -0.39
C ALA A 118 12.17 42.31 -0.68
N ALA A 119 12.13 41.44 0.33
CA ALA A 119 12.37 40.01 0.18
C ALA A 119 11.33 39.36 -0.76
N ALA A 120 10.05 39.73 -0.64
CA ALA A 120 8.97 39.21 -1.47
C ALA A 120 9.09 39.64 -2.94
N GLN A 121 9.46 40.89 -3.21
CA GLN A 121 9.71 41.36 -4.58
C GLN A 121 10.88 40.62 -5.23
N GLN A 122 11.97 40.44 -4.48
CA GLN A 122 13.14 39.71 -4.96
C GLN A 122 12.81 38.22 -5.18
N LEU A 123 12.05 37.62 -4.27
CA LEU A 123 11.56 36.24 -4.39
C LEU A 123 10.67 36.08 -5.62
N ALA A 124 9.69 36.96 -5.85
CA ALA A 124 8.79 36.91 -6.99
C ALA A 124 9.55 37.02 -8.33
N LYS A 125 10.56 37.90 -8.39
CA LYS A 125 11.45 38.02 -9.54
C LYS A 125 12.21 36.72 -9.82
N PHE A 126 12.82 36.14 -8.79
CA PHE A 126 13.56 34.87 -8.92
C PHE A 126 12.66 33.69 -9.25
N GLN A 127 11.46 33.60 -8.68
CA GLN A 127 10.48 32.56 -9.01
C GLN A 127 10.02 32.67 -10.47
N THR A 128 9.78 33.89 -10.97
CA THR A 128 9.40 34.11 -12.37
C THR A 128 10.51 33.70 -13.31
N ILE A 129 11.73 34.22 -13.09
CA ILE A 129 12.91 33.89 -13.91
C ILE A 129 13.23 32.39 -13.83
N GLY A 130 13.24 31.83 -12.62
CA GLY A 130 13.51 30.42 -12.35
C GLY A 130 12.49 29.51 -13.01
N SER A 131 11.21 29.89 -13.02
CA SER A 131 10.15 29.13 -13.70
C SER A 131 10.34 29.12 -15.23
N PHE A 132 10.66 30.27 -15.84
CA PHE A 132 10.95 30.32 -17.28
C PHE A 132 12.24 29.59 -17.64
N ALA A 133 13.29 29.73 -16.84
CA ALA A 133 14.55 29.02 -17.01
C ALA A 133 14.36 27.50 -16.92
N LYS A 134 13.64 27.02 -15.89
CA LYS A 134 13.24 25.62 -15.75
C LYS A 134 12.53 25.11 -17.01
N PHE A 135 11.56 25.87 -17.51
CA PHE A 135 10.82 25.53 -18.73
C PHE A 135 11.74 25.41 -19.95
N ALA A 136 12.60 26.41 -20.15
CA ALA A 136 13.53 26.48 -21.28
C ALA A 136 14.55 25.33 -21.23
N VAL A 137 15.16 25.07 -20.07
CA VAL A 137 16.18 24.03 -19.90
C VAL A 137 15.57 22.63 -20.10
N VAL A 138 14.41 22.35 -19.48
CA VAL A 138 13.76 21.04 -19.59
C VAL A 138 13.33 20.75 -21.03
N ILE A 139 12.72 21.72 -21.72
CA ILE A 139 12.34 21.55 -23.13
C ILE A 139 13.56 21.42 -24.03
N SER A 140 14.60 22.22 -23.81
CA SER A 140 15.84 22.15 -24.61
C SER A 140 16.49 20.77 -24.47
N ALA A 141 16.55 20.23 -23.25
CA ALA A 141 17.06 18.88 -23.00
C ALA A 141 16.19 17.82 -23.69
N ALA A 142 14.86 17.95 -23.63
CA ALA A 142 13.94 17.03 -24.29
C ALA A 142 14.11 17.02 -25.82
N LEU A 143 14.22 18.20 -26.42
CA LEU A 143 14.44 18.36 -27.86
C LEU A 143 15.83 17.86 -28.27
N ALA A 144 16.87 18.14 -27.48
CA ALA A 144 18.22 17.63 -27.72
C ALA A 144 18.24 16.10 -27.69
N GLY A 145 17.60 15.48 -26.69
CA GLY A 145 17.44 14.03 -26.59
C GLY A 145 16.67 13.42 -27.76
N LEU A 146 15.58 14.05 -28.19
CA LEU A 146 14.82 13.66 -29.37
C LEU A 146 15.68 13.70 -30.64
N VAL A 147 16.36 14.82 -30.90
CA VAL A 147 17.21 14.99 -32.10
C VAL A 147 18.36 14.00 -32.10
N TRP A 148 19.01 13.81 -30.95
CA TRP A 148 20.10 12.85 -30.79
C TRP A 148 19.63 11.43 -31.08
N ALA A 149 18.57 10.96 -30.42
CA ALA A 149 18.07 9.60 -30.62
C ALA A 149 17.55 9.38 -32.04
N LYS A 150 16.84 10.36 -32.61
CA LYS A 150 16.38 10.34 -34.00
C LYS A 150 17.56 10.13 -34.96
N ARG A 151 18.70 10.79 -34.76
CA ARG A 151 19.89 10.63 -35.63
C ARG A 151 20.48 9.21 -35.55
N HIS A 152 20.43 8.57 -34.39
CA HIS A 152 20.98 7.22 -34.17
C HIS A 152 20.06 6.07 -34.60
N VAL A 153 18.80 6.33 -34.96
CA VAL A 153 17.91 5.31 -35.53
C VAL A 153 18.47 4.84 -36.88
N SER A 154 19.01 3.62 -36.91
CA SER A 154 19.52 2.91 -38.08
C SER A 154 19.05 1.45 -38.10
N GLN A 155 19.20 0.77 -39.24
CA GLN A 155 18.74 -0.62 -39.43
C GLN A 155 19.45 -1.63 -38.51
N GLN A 156 20.75 -1.40 -38.24
CA GLN A 156 21.59 -2.27 -37.42
C GLN A 156 21.52 -1.92 -35.92
N TYR A 157 20.93 -0.78 -35.56
CA TYR A 157 20.88 -0.35 -34.16
C TYR A 157 19.99 -1.28 -33.33
N ARG A 158 20.54 -1.80 -32.22
CA ARG A 158 19.86 -2.74 -31.30
C ARG A 158 18.92 -2.00 -30.33
N ALA A 159 17.88 -1.36 -30.86
CA ALA A 159 16.95 -0.55 -30.07
C ALA A 159 16.26 -1.35 -28.94
N ARG A 160 15.91 -2.62 -29.21
CA ARG A 160 15.32 -3.52 -28.21
C ARG A 160 16.18 -3.62 -26.95
N ASN A 161 17.47 -3.92 -27.09
CA ASN A 161 18.37 -4.12 -25.96
C ASN A 161 18.50 -2.87 -25.10
N GLN A 162 18.50 -1.68 -25.70
CA GLN A 162 18.58 -0.42 -24.95
C GLN A 162 17.29 -0.09 -24.21
N VAL A 163 16.14 -0.34 -24.85
CA VAL A 163 14.83 -0.19 -24.21
C VAL A 163 14.67 -1.17 -23.06
N GLU A 164 15.02 -2.45 -23.26
CA GLU A 164 15.00 -3.48 -22.20
C GLU A 164 15.95 -3.13 -21.06
N LYS A 165 17.16 -2.61 -21.34
CA LYS A 165 18.08 -2.14 -20.31
C LYS A 165 17.47 -0.97 -19.51
N ALA A 166 16.85 -0.01 -20.17
CA ALA A 166 16.19 1.12 -19.50
C ALA A 166 15.03 0.65 -18.62
N ILE A 167 14.19 -0.27 -19.11
CA ILE A 167 13.09 -0.86 -18.34
C ILE A 167 13.63 -1.64 -17.14
N ASN A 168 14.65 -2.48 -17.33
CA ASN A 168 15.26 -3.24 -16.23
C ASN A 168 15.87 -2.32 -15.17
N VAL A 169 16.58 -1.26 -15.56
CA VAL A 169 17.11 -0.26 -14.60
C VAL A 169 15.96 0.43 -13.86
N ALA A 170 14.89 0.82 -14.55
CA ALA A 170 13.73 1.43 -13.92
C ALA A 170 13.06 0.48 -12.91
N LEU A 171 12.87 -0.78 -13.27
CA LEU A 171 12.33 -1.81 -12.37
C LEU A 171 13.23 -2.03 -11.15
N ILE A 172 14.56 -2.10 -11.34
CA ILE A 172 15.53 -2.23 -10.25
C ILE A 172 15.44 -1.03 -9.31
N LEU A 173 15.42 0.20 -9.84
CA LEU A 173 15.28 1.41 -9.05
C LEU A 173 13.96 1.45 -8.28
N CYS A 174 12.84 1.14 -8.94
CA CYS A 174 11.53 1.07 -8.28
C CYS A 174 11.51 0.02 -7.17
N SER A 175 12.04 -1.18 -7.41
CA SER A 175 12.15 -2.21 -6.37
C SER A 175 13.10 -1.80 -5.25
N GLY A 176 14.20 -1.12 -5.59
CA GLY A 176 15.18 -0.63 -4.62
C GLY A 176 14.57 0.41 -3.70
N VAL A 177 13.82 1.37 -4.24
CA VAL A 177 13.08 2.36 -3.45
C VAL A 177 12.07 1.67 -2.54
N ALA A 178 11.26 0.73 -3.06
CA ALA A 178 10.28 0.01 -2.24
C ALA A 178 10.93 -0.77 -1.07
N ILE A 179 12.05 -1.45 -1.32
CA ILE A 179 12.82 -2.17 -0.29
C ILE A 179 13.39 -1.19 0.73
N LEU A 180 14.06 -0.11 0.28
CA LEU A 180 14.64 0.90 1.17
C LEU A 180 13.58 1.61 2.01
N THR A 181 12.42 1.92 1.45
CA THR A 181 11.29 2.49 2.20
C THR A 181 10.79 1.50 3.25
N THR A 182 10.66 0.22 2.90
CA THR A 182 10.24 -0.82 3.87
C THR A 182 11.24 -0.94 5.01
N VAL A 183 12.54 -0.99 4.69
CA VAL A 183 13.62 -1.00 5.70
C VAL A 183 13.57 0.28 6.55
N GLY A 184 13.37 1.45 5.93
CA GLY A 184 13.25 2.73 6.62
C GLY A 184 12.07 2.76 7.60
N ILE A 185 10.90 2.27 7.21
CA ILE A 185 9.73 2.13 8.09
C ILE A 185 10.06 1.21 9.27
N VAL A 186 10.64 0.03 9.01
CA VAL A 186 10.98 -0.93 10.07
C VAL A 186 12.02 -0.35 11.04
N LEU A 187 13.06 0.31 10.53
CA LEU A 187 14.09 0.95 11.37
C LEU A 187 13.52 2.12 12.18
N SER A 188 12.64 2.92 11.60
CA SER A 188 11.95 4.01 12.30
C SER A 188 11.06 3.46 13.42
N MET A 189 10.24 2.45 13.12
CA MET A 189 9.40 1.79 14.13
C MET A 189 10.23 1.12 15.22
N LEU A 190 11.36 0.49 14.87
CA LEU A 190 12.27 -0.11 15.83
C LEU A 190 12.89 0.94 16.75
N SER A 191 13.34 2.08 16.21
CA SER A 191 13.89 3.18 16.99
C SER A 191 12.89 3.70 18.02
N GLU A 192 11.65 3.98 17.60
CA GLU A 192 10.62 4.47 18.52
C GLU A 192 10.12 3.41 19.52
N ALA A 193 10.06 2.15 19.11
CA ALA A 193 9.77 1.05 20.03
C ALA A 193 10.88 0.89 21.10
N LEU A 194 12.15 1.05 20.72
CA LEU A 194 13.27 1.06 21.68
C LEU A 194 13.21 2.26 22.62
N HIS A 195 12.73 3.42 22.15
CA HIS A 195 12.45 4.57 23.03
C HIS A 195 11.34 4.27 24.03
N PHE A 196 10.23 3.65 23.59
CA PHE A 196 9.16 3.19 24.46
C PHE A 196 9.68 2.23 25.56
N PHE A 197 10.54 1.28 25.20
CA PHE A 197 11.09 0.31 26.17
C PHE A 197 12.07 0.91 27.20
N LYS A 198 12.44 2.19 27.09
CA LYS A 198 13.11 2.91 28.18
C LYS A 198 12.16 3.27 29.31
N PHE A 199 10.86 3.37 29.02
CA PHE A 199 9.81 3.70 29.98
C PHE A 199 9.10 2.47 30.53
N VAL A 200 8.92 1.43 29.71
CA VAL A 200 8.21 0.20 30.07
C VAL A 200 9.10 -1.01 29.81
N SER A 201 9.19 -1.93 30.78
CA SER A 201 9.94 -3.17 30.60
C SER A 201 9.36 -4.01 29.45
N PRO A 202 10.19 -4.56 28.54
CA PRO A 202 9.73 -5.48 27.50
C PRO A 202 8.97 -6.69 28.08
N VAL A 203 9.36 -7.17 29.26
CA VAL A 203 8.70 -8.31 29.91
C VAL A 203 7.27 -7.94 30.30
N ASP A 204 7.08 -6.79 30.93
CA ASP A 204 5.75 -6.32 31.36
C ASP A 204 4.86 -6.00 30.14
N PHE A 205 5.45 -5.52 29.06
CA PHE A 205 4.75 -5.30 27.80
C PHE A 205 4.27 -6.62 27.16
N PHE A 206 5.18 -7.59 26.93
CA PHE A 206 4.84 -8.81 26.20
C PHE A 206 4.05 -9.84 27.02
N PHE A 207 4.25 -9.87 28.34
CA PHE A 207 3.61 -10.85 29.23
C PHE A 207 2.55 -10.23 30.15
N GLY A 208 2.37 -8.91 30.12
CA GLY A 208 1.32 -8.23 30.87
C GLY A 208 -0.08 -8.61 30.39
N THR A 209 -0.96 -8.83 31.36
CA THR A 209 -2.37 -9.24 31.18
C THR A 209 -3.36 -8.09 31.32
N GLU A 210 -2.88 -6.90 31.66
CA GLU A 210 -3.69 -5.69 31.79
C GLU A 210 -3.24 -4.65 30.78
N TRP A 211 -4.22 -4.05 30.10
CA TRP A 211 -4.00 -2.89 29.25
C TRP A 211 -4.76 -1.70 29.85
N ASN A 212 -4.03 -0.85 30.55
CA ASN A 212 -4.55 0.36 31.15
C ASN A 212 -3.46 1.45 31.12
N PRO A 213 -3.22 2.08 29.95
CA PRO A 213 -2.28 3.18 29.84
C PRO A 213 -2.81 4.36 30.66
N GLY A 214 -2.24 4.58 31.84
CA GLY A 214 -2.53 5.74 32.68
C GLY A 214 -2.13 7.04 31.96
N PHE A 215 -2.93 8.10 32.14
CA PHE A 215 -2.59 9.42 31.65
C PHE A 215 -1.41 9.97 32.44
N SER A 216 -0.21 10.00 31.85
CA SER A 216 0.91 10.72 32.42
C SER A 216 1.31 11.90 31.55
N THR A 217 1.00 13.10 32.04
CA THR A 217 1.43 14.37 31.43
C THR A 217 2.85 14.76 31.85
N THR A 218 3.53 13.93 32.66
CA THR A 218 4.79 14.27 33.36
C THR A 218 5.95 13.32 33.06
N GLY A 219 5.85 12.46 32.04
CA GLY A 219 6.96 11.61 31.59
C GLY A 219 7.23 10.35 32.42
N ASN A 220 6.44 10.09 33.47
CA ASN A 220 6.48 8.84 34.22
C ASN A 220 5.46 7.83 33.66
N ALA A 221 5.85 6.58 33.40
CA ALA A 221 4.92 5.54 32.96
C ALA A 221 4.16 4.94 34.16
N GLU A 222 3.10 5.61 34.64
CA GLU A 222 2.25 5.09 35.72
C GLU A 222 1.15 4.10 35.22
N GLY A 223 1.16 3.75 33.93
CA GLY A 223 0.18 2.86 33.29
C GLY A 223 0.66 1.42 33.07
N SER A 224 -0.30 0.50 32.92
CA SER A 224 -0.04 -0.88 32.49
C SER A 224 -0.22 -1.02 30.98
N TYR A 225 0.77 -1.59 30.30
CA TYR A 225 0.84 -1.67 28.83
C TYR A 225 0.91 -3.12 28.32
N GLY A 226 0.31 -4.07 29.05
CA GLY A 226 0.33 -5.49 28.70
C GLY A 226 -0.40 -5.79 27.39
N ILE A 227 0.30 -6.39 26.42
CA ILE A 227 -0.22 -6.61 25.06
C ILE A 227 -1.14 -7.84 24.96
N LEU A 228 -1.11 -8.77 25.93
CA LEU A 228 -1.80 -10.06 25.81
C LEU A 228 -3.31 -9.93 25.56
N PRO A 229 -4.07 -9.04 26.24
CA PRO A 229 -5.50 -8.85 25.94
C PRO A 229 -5.75 -8.42 24.49
N LEU A 230 -4.85 -7.61 23.93
CA LEU A 230 -4.95 -7.12 22.55
C LEU A 230 -4.64 -8.22 21.53
N ILE A 231 -3.60 -9.02 21.77
CA ILE A 231 -3.27 -10.18 20.92
C ILE A 231 -4.43 -11.16 20.97
N TRP A 232 -4.96 -11.44 22.17
CA TRP A 232 -6.09 -12.34 22.35
C TRP A 232 -7.34 -11.84 21.62
N GLY A 233 -7.68 -10.56 21.73
CA GLY A 233 -8.76 -9.94 20.98
C GLY A 233 -8.57 -10.08 19.46
N THR A 234 -7.37 -9.82 18.94
CA THR A 234 -7.04 -10.02 17.52
C THR A 234 -7.23 -11.47 17.09
N LEU A 235 -6.73 -12.43 17.87
CA LEU A 235 -6.82 -13.86 17.57
C LEU A 235 -8.26 -14.37 17.65
N MET A 236 -9.04 -13.94 18.63
CA MET A 236 -10.44 -14.35 18.79
C MET A 236 -11.28 -13.87 17.60
N VAL A 237 -11.17 -12.59 17.24
CA VAL A 237 -11.90 -12.03 16.09
C VAL A 237 -11.46 -12.70 14.78
N SER A 238 -10.15 -12.86 14.58
CA SER A 238 -9.61 -13.54 13.39
C SER A 238 -10.05 -15.00 13.31
N GLY A 239 -10.08 -15.70 14.45
CA GLY A 239 -10.55 -17.08 14.53
C GLY A 239 -12.01 -17.22 14.12
N ILE A 240 -12.89 -16.35 14.64
CA ILE A 240 -14.31 -16.32 14.25
C ILE A 240 -14.44 -16.02 12.75
N ALA A 241 -13.67 -15.06 12.23
CA ALA A 241 -13.68 -14.73 10.81
C ALA A 241 -13.29 -15.91 9.92
N LEU A 242 -12.25 -16.65 10.29
CA LEU A 242 -11.78 -17.82 9.54
C LEU A 242 -12.75 -18.99 9.64
N LEU A 243 -13.38 -19.21 10.80
CA LEU A 243 -14.42 -20.23 10.98
C LEU A 243 -15.62 -20.00 10.04
N VAL A 244 -15.92 -18.75 9.71
CA VAL A 244 -16.97 -18.40 8.73
C VAL A 244 -16.41 -18.49 7.31
N ALA A 245 -15.28 -17.84 7.04
CA ALA A 245 -14.79 -17.62 5.69
C ALA A 245 -14.20 -18.86 5.03
N VAL A 246 -13.46 -19.69 5.78
CA VAL A 246 -12.77 -20.86 5.21
C VAL A 246 -13.76 -21.91 4.73
N PRO A 247 -14.74 -22.38 5.53
CA PRO A 247 -15.69 -23.38 5.06
C PRO A 247 -16.56 -22.87 3.90
N VAL A 248 -17.12 -21.66 4.04
CA VAL A 248 -18.01 -21.09 3.03
C VAL A 248 -17.24 -20.77 1.74
N GLY A 249 -16.08 -20.14 1.86
CA GLY A 249 -15.22 -19.81 0.72
C GLY A 249 -14.73 -21.04 -0.03
N LEU A 250 -14.29 -22.08 0.68
CA LEU A 250 -13.84 -23.33 0.05
C LEU A 250 -14.99 -24.05 -0.65
N MET A 251 -16.19 -24.08 -0.07
CA MET A 251 -17.36 -24.69 -0.72
C MET A 251 -17.77 -23.94 -1.99
N ILE A 252 -17.72 -22.61 -1.98
CA ILE A 252 -17.94 -21.80 -3.18
C ILE A 252 -16.88 -22.11 -4.24
N ALA A 253 -15.61 -22.20 -3.86
CA ALA A 253 -14.52 -22.54 -4.77
C ALA A 253 -14.69 -23.91 -5.43
N ILE A 254 -14.98 -24.95 -4.63
CA ILE A 254 -15.23 -26.30 -5.13
C ILE A 254 -16.42 -26.32 -6.09
N TYR A 255 -17.50 -25.63 -5.73
CA TYR A 255 -18.68 -25.55 -6.57
C TYR A 255 -18.38 -24.85 -7.90
N LEU A 256 -17.70 -23.70 -7.89
CA LEU A 256 -17.38 -22.94 -9.09
C LEU A 256 -16.38 -23.67 -10.01
N ALA A 257 -15.40 -24.35 -9.43
CA ALA A 257 -14.36 -25.03 -10.19
C ALA A 257 -14.86 -26.34 -10.79
N GLU A 258 -15.65 -27.12 -10.04
CA GLU A 258 -15.97 -28.49 -10.42
C GLU A 258 -17.44 -28.69 -10.84
N TYR A 259 -18.40 -27.96 -10.27
CA TYR A 259 -19.83 -28.22 -10.50
C TYR A 259 -20.55 -27.15 -11.34
N ALA A 260 -20.10 -25.91 -11.32
CA ALA A 260 -20.79 -24.81 -11.97
C ALA A 260 -20.76 -24.92 -13.50
N SER A 261 -21.88 -24.55 -14.13
CA SER A 261 -21.92 -24.38 -15.58
C SER A 261 -21.06 -23.18 -16.00
N SER A 262 -20.55 -23.19 -17.24
CA SER A 262 -19.72 -22.10 -17.77
C SER A 262 -20.41 -20.73 -17.68
N ARG A 263 -21.75 -20.69 -17.82
CA ARG A 263 -22.55 -19.47 -17.67
C ARG A 263 -22.53 -18.96 -16.23
N LEU A 264 -22.84 -19.82 -15.26
CA LEU A 264 -22.84 -19.42 -13.85
C LEU A 264 -21.44 -18.95 -13.42
N ARG A 265 -20.40 -19.68 -13.82
CA ARG A 265 -19.01 -19.30 -13.52
C ARG A 265 -18.63 -17.94 -14.11
N SER A 266 -19.01 -17.68 -15.36
CA SER A 266 -18.69 -16.42 -16.05
C SER A 266 -19.28 -15.17 -15.40
N TRP A 267 -20.34 -15.33 -14.59
CA TRP A 267 -20.96 -14.23 -13.86
C TRP A 267 -20.55 -14.22 -12.38
N ALA A 268 -20.62 -15.37 -11.70
CA ALA A 268 -20.36 -15.46 -10.27
C ALA A 268 -18.91 -15.10 -9.90
N LYS A 269 -17.92 -15.55 -10.68
CA LYS A 269 -16.51 -15.29 -10.36
C LYS A 269 -16.17 -13.78 -10.40
N PRO A 270 -16.47 -13.04 -11.48
CA PRO A 270 -16.28 -11.59 -11.47
C PRO A 270 -17.05 -10.88 -10.35
N THR A 271 -18.29 -11.30 -10.04
CA THR A 271 -19.05 -10.70 -8.93
C THR A 271 -18.36 -10.89 -7.58
N ILE A 272 -17.85 -12.09 -7.31
CA ILE A 272 -17.08 -12.38 -6.09
C ILE A 272 -15.81 -11.52 -6.04
N GLU A 273 -15.08 -11.41 -7.14
CA GLU A 273 -13.87 -10.57 -7.19
C GLU A 273 -14.19 -9.08 -6.96
N VAL A 274 -15.32 -8.60 -7.45
CA VAL A 274 -15.79 -7.22 -7.18
C VAL A 274 -16.13 -7.03 -5.70
N LEU A 275 -16.72 -8.02 -5.03
CA LEU A 275 -17.00 -7.95 -3.58
C LEU A 275 -15.72 -7.80 -2.74
N ALA A 276 -14.58 -8.33 -3.21
CA ALA A 276 -13.29 -8.17 -2.56
C ALA A 276 -12.74 -6.72 -2.63
N GLY A 277 -13.25 -5.92 -3.57
CA GLY A 277 -12.89 -4.50 -3.75
C GLY A 277 -13.69 -3.53 -2.87
N ILE A 278 -14.69 -4.00 -2.12
CA ILE A 278 -15.47 -3.15 -1.20
C ILE A 278 -14.56 -2.67 -0.05
N PRO A 279 -14.50 -1.35 0.22
CA PRO A 279 -13.71 -0.81 1.33
C PRO A 279 -14.13 -1.39 2.68
N THR A 280 -13.15 -1.71 3.52
CA THR A 280 -13.38 -2.37 4.83
C THR A 280 -14.20 -1.50 5.80
N ILE A 281 -14.13 -0.18 5.68
CA ILE A 281 -14.96 0.76 6.45
C ILE A 281 -16.47 0.56 6.20
N VAL A 282 -16.85 0.21 4.97
CA VAL A 282 -18.26 -0.05 4.62
C VAL A 282 -18.76 -1.28 5.37
N TYR A 283 -17.95 -2.34 5.43
CA TYR A 283 -18.23 -3.52 6.24
C TYR A 283 -18.29 -3.19 7.74
N GLY A 284 -17.42 -2.32 8.25
CA GLY A 284 -17.45 -1.90 9.65
C GLY A 284 -18.74 -1.15 10.04
N VAL A 285 -19.22 -0.25 9.18
CA VAL A 285 -20.50 0.44 9.37
C VAL A 285 -21.67 -0.55 9.27
N PHE A 286 -21.64 -1.47 8.30
CA PHE A 286 -22.63 -2.54 8.17
C PHE A 286 -22.67 -3.46 9.41
N ALA A 287 -21.50 -3.78 9.97
CA ALA A 287 -21.39 -4.55 11.21
C ALA A 287 -22.09 -3.83 12.37
N LEU A 288 -21.83 -2.54 12.55
CA LEU A 288 -22.39 -1.76 13.64
C LEU A 288 -23.89 -1.47 13.48
N MET A 289 -24.35 -1.18 12.27
CA MET A 289 -25.74 -0.74 12.02
C MET A 289 -26.70 -1.90 11.77
N VAL A 290 -26.23 -3.03 11.24
CA VAL A 290 -27.10 -4.14 10.81
C VAL A 290 -26.80 -5.40 11.60
N ILE A 291 -25.58 -5.92 11.53
CA ILE A 291 -25.26 -7.25 12.10
C ILE A 291 -25.25 -7.23 13.63
N GLY A 292 -24.69 -6.20 14.25
CA GLY A 292 -24.66 -6.07 15.71
C GLY A 292 -26.05 -6.04 16.33
N PRO A 293 -26.96 -5.15 15.89
CA PRO A 293 -28.35 -5.14 16.33
C PRO A 293 -29.08 -6.45 16.03
N PHE A 294 -28.83 -7.07 14.87
CA PHE A 294 -29.39 -8.37 14.51
C PHE A 294 -28.97 -9.47 15.50
N PHE A 295 -27.68 -9.60 15.80
CA PHE A 295 -27.20 -10.59 16.78
C PHE A 295 -27.71 -10.31 18.19
N LYS A 296 -27.79 -9.04 18.59
CA LYS A 296 -28.40 -8.67 19.86
C LYS A 296 -29.86 -9.15 19.95
N MET A 297 -30.67 -8.88 18.92
CA MET A 297 -32.08 -9.31 18.85
C MET A 297 -32.21 -10.84 18.87
N VAL A 298 -31.40 -11.55 18.09
CA VAL A 298 -31.40 -13.02 18.07
C VAL A 298 -31.00 -13.57 19.44
N GLY A 299 -29.96 -13.00 20.05
CA GLY A 299 -29.51 -13.36 21.40
C GLY A 299 -30.64 -13.21 22.43
N GLU A 300 -31.30 -12.04 22.46
CA GLU A 300 -32.43 -11.78 23.35
C GLU A 300 -33.56 -12.80 23.17
N SER A 301 -33.85 -13.22 21.93
CA SER A 301 -34.88 -14.23 21.65
C SER A 301 -34.59 -15.63 22.20
N ILE A 302 -33.30 -15.96 22.41
CA ILE A 302 -32.84 -17.25 22.96
C ILE A 302 -32.33 -17.12 24.40
N GLY A 303 -32.51 -15.97 25.04
CA GLY A 303 -32.06 -15.71 26.42
C GLY A 303 -30.56 -15.51 26.59
N VAL A 304 -29.83 -15.18 25.52
CA VAL A 304 -28.38 -14.96 25.50
C VAL A 304 -28.08 -13.48 25.28
N ASN A 305 -27.38 -12.85 26.21
CA ASN A 305 -26.99 -11.44 26.06
C ASN A 305 -25.79 -11.31 25.11
N ILE A 306 -26.01 -10.70 23.94
CA ILE A 306 -24.96 -10.42 22.95
C ILE A 306 -24.78 -8.91 22.85
N ASN A 307 -23.55 -8.43 23.04
CA ASN A 307 -23.25 -7.02 22.78
C ASN A 307 -23.26 -6.77 21.26
N ALA A 308 -23.92 -5.70 20.83
CA ALA A 308 -23.95 -5.31 19.42
C ALA A 308 -22.52 -5.08 18.90
N THR A 309 -21.66 -4.47 19.72
CA THR A 309 -20.22 -4.38 19.47
C THR A 309 -19.48 -5.47 20.24
N SER A 310 -19.33 -6.64 19.60
CA SER A 310 -18.70 -7.82 20.20
C SER A 310 -17.68 -8.45 19.25
N ALA A 311 -16.84 -9.32 19.78
CA ALA A 311 -15.91 -10.10 18.97
C ALA A 311 -16.64 -10.95 17.91
N LEU A 312 -17.82 -11.49 18.25
CA LEU A 312 -18.69 -12.22 17.33
C LEU A 312 -19.16 -11.36 16.16
N THR A 313 -19.70 -10.16 16.43
CA THR A 313 -20.15 -9.24 15.37
C THR A 313 -19.00 -8.87 14.43
N ALA A 314 -17.86 -8.44 14.99
CA ALA A 314 -16.70 -8.04 14.21
C ALA A 314 -16.11 -9.20 13.41
N GLY A 315 -15.95 -10.36 14.04
CA GLY A 315 -15.40 -11.56 13.43
C GLY A 315 -16.30 -12.11 12.33
N PHE A 316 -17.61 -12.14 12.53
CA PHE A 316 -18.55 -12.62 11.53
C PHE A 316 -18.54 -11.77 10.25
N VAL A 317 -18.60 -10.43 10.39
CA VAL A 317 -18.56 -9.52 9.23
C VAL A 317 -17.20 -9.55 8.55
N MET A 318 -16.11 -9.63 9.31
CA MET A 318 -14.78 -9.87 8.76
C MET A 318 -14.73 -11.20 7.99
N GLY A 319 -15.40 -12.24 8.49
CA GLY A 319 -15.56 -13.50 7.78
C GLY A 319 -16.24 -13.33 6.43
N ILE A 320 -17.36 -12.59 6.37
CA ILE A 320 -18.06 -12.25 5.12
C ILE A 320 -17.11 -11.56 4.12
N MET A 321 -16.32 -10.60 4.59
CA MET A 321 -15.34 -9.90 3.76
C MET A 321 -14.23 -10.82 3.22
N ILE A 322 -13.85 -11.86 3.98
CA ILE A 322 -12.78 -12.80 3.60
C ILE A 322 -13.30 -13.91 2.65
N ILE A 323 -14.59 -14.23 2.64
CA ILE A 323 -15.19 -15.25 1.76
C ILE A 323 -14.77 -15.06 0.29
N PRO A 324 -14.90 -13.87 -0.32
CA PRO A 324 -14.49 -13.67 -1.71
C PRO A 324 -13.02 -13.96 -2.00
N PHE A 325 -12.15 -13.65 -1.05
CA PHE A 325 -10.72 -13.87 -1.17
C PHE A 325 -10.40 -15.37 -1.13
N VAL A 326 -10.94 -16.10 -0.16
CA VAL A 326 -10.73 -17.55 -0.02
C VAL A 326 -11.33 -18.30 -1.20
N SER A 327 -12.54 -17.93 -1.63
CA SER A 327 -13.24 -18.60 -2.73
C SER A 327 -12.57 -18.38 -4.09
N SER A 328 -12.18 -17.14 -4.42
CA SER A 328 -11.55 -16.85 -5.72
C SER A 328 -10.17 -17.50 -5.85
N LEU A 329 -9.31 -17.38 -4.83
CA LEU A 329 -7.98 -18.00 -4.86
C LEU A 329 -8.06 -19.53 -4.88
N SER A 330 -8.95 -20.12 -4.08
CA SER A 330 -9.12 -21.57 -4.07
C SER A 330 -9.71 -22.09 -5.39
N ASP A 331 -10.61 -21.35 -6.06
CA ASP A 331 -11.13 -21.69 -7.40
C ASP A 331 -10.01 -21.76 -8.44
N ASP A 332 -9.10 -20.77 -8.43
CA ASP A 332 -7.95 -20.73 -9.33
C ASP A 332 -7.05 -21.95 -9.13
N ILE A 333 -6.73 -22.28 -7.89
CA ILE A 333 -5.87 -23.41 -7.53
C ILE A 333 -6.53 -24.74 -7.94
N ILE A 334 -7.81 -24.94 -7.64
CA ILE A 334 -8.53 -26.17 -8.01
C ILE A 334 -8.60 -26.31 -9.54
N THR A 335 -8.87 -25.22 -10.26
CA THR A 335 -8.95 -25.21 -11.73
C THR A 335 -7.60 -25.53 -12.38
N GLN A 336 -6.48 -25.18 -11.75
CA GLN A 336 -5.13 -25.44 -12.26
C GLN A 336 -4.71 -26.91 -12.19
N VAL A 337 -5.40 -27.75 -11.41
CA VAL A 337 -5.13 -29.20 -11.41
C VAL A 337 -5.25 -29.73 -12.85
N PRO A 338 -4.31 -30.55 -13.36
CA PRO A 338 -4.38 -31.07 -14.73
C PRO A 338 -5.64 -31.88 -15.01
N ARG A 339 -6.18 -31.77 -16.25
CA ARG A 339 -7.33 -32.60 -16.68
C ARG A 339 -7.02 -34.09 -16.71
N ALA A 340 -5.79 -34.46 -17.05
CA ALA A 340 -5.34 -35.86 -17.09
C ALA A 340 -5.55 -36.60 -15.75
N LEU A 341 -5.38 -35.92 -14.61
CA LEU A 341 -5.64 -36.52 -13.29
C LEU A 341 -7.14 -36.79 -13.07
N ARG A 342 -8.00 -35.90 -13.57
CA ARG A 342 -9.47 -36.07 -13.50
C ARG A 342 -9.91 -37.22 -14.41
N ASP A 343 -9.47 -37.19 -15.66
CA ASP A 343 -9.82 -38.20 -16.67
C ASP A 343 -9.31 -39.58 -16.28
N GLY A 344 -8.11 -39.67 -15.68
CA GLY A 344 -7.56 -40.92 -15.14
C GLY A 344 -8.38 -41.50 -13.98
N SER A 345 -8.83 -40.66 -13.04
CA SER A 345 -9.71 -41.09 -11.95
C SER A 345 -11.06 -41.60 -12.47
N LEU A 346 -11.69 -40.86 -13.38
CA LEU A 346 -12.96 -41.25 -14.00
C LEU A 346 -12.81 -42.53 -14.83
N GLY A 347 -11.68 -42.71 -15.52
CA GLY A 347 -11.35 -43.92 -16.28
C GLY A 347 -11.23 -45.19 -15.43
N LEU A 348 -10.94 -45.05 -14.14
CA LEU A 348 -10.95 -46.14 -13.16
C LEU A 348 -12.36 -46.43 -12.58
N GLY A 349 -13.40 -45.75 -13.06
CA GLY A 349 -14.78 -45.92 -12.60
C GLY A 349 -15.14 -45.08 -11.37
N ALA A 350 -14.29 -44.13 -10.96
CA ALA A 350 -14.62 -43.22 -9.86
C ALA A 350 -15.76 -42.26 -10.24
N THR A 351 -16.62 -41.95 -9.27
CA THR A 351 -17.62 -40.89 -9.41
C THR A 351 -16.97 -39.51 -9.35
N LYS A 352 -17.65 -38.50 -9.89
CA LYS A 352 -17.18 -37.10 -9.85
C LYS A 352 -16.84 -36.65 -8.43
N SER A 353 -17.65 -37.01 -7.44
CA SER A 353 -17.40 -36.65 -6.04
C SER A 353 -16.18 -37.38 -5.45
N GLU A 354 -15.94 -38.63 -5.83
CA GLU A 354 -14.72 -39.37 -5.45
C GLU A 354 -13.48 -38.75 -6.10
N THR A 355 -13.52 -38.44 -7.40
CA THR A 355 -12.43 -37.73 -8.10
C THR A 355 -12.09 -36.41 -7.41
N ILE A 356 -13.10 -35.62 -7.02
CA ILE A 356 -12.86 -34.35 -6.33
C ILE A 356 -12.22 -34.56 -4.96
N ARG A 357 -12.75 -35.49 -4.16
CA ARG A 357 -12.27 -35.72 -2.78
C ARG A 357 -10.92 -36.40 -2.71
N GLN A 358 -10.64 -37.35 -3.61
CA GLN A 358 -9.48 -38.23 -3.52
C GLN A 358 -8.33 -37.83 -4.47
N VAL A 359 -8.60 -37.01 -5.49
CA VAL A 359 -7.58 -36.62 -6.47
C VAL A 359 -7.43 -35.11 -6.53
N VAL A 360 -8.51 -34.37 -6.82
CA VAL A 360 -8.42 -32.92 -7.05
C VAL A 360 -8.08 -32.15 -5.78
N LEU A 361 -8.82 -32.36 -4.69
CA LEU A 361 -8.59 -31.64 -3.43
C LEU A 361 -7.22 -31.94 -2.81
N PRO A 362 -6.74 -33.20 -2.76
CA PRO A 362 -5.39 -33.49 -2.29
C PRO A 362 -4.31 -32.82 -3.15
N ALA A 363 -4.44 -32.83 -4.48
CA ALA A 363 -3.51 -32.17 -5.39
C ALA A 363 -3.53 -30.63 -5.25
N ALA A 364 -4.70 -30.05 -4.96
CA ALA A 364 -4.89 -28.61 -4.77
C ALA A 364 -4.53 -28.13 -3.35
N LEU A 365 -4.40 -29.03 -2.37
CA LEU A 365 -4.18 -28.72 -0.95
C LEU A 365 -2.99 -27.78 -0.68
N PRO A 366 -1.82 -27.91 -1.33
CA PRO A 366 -0.70 -26.99 -1.11
C PRO A 366 -1.05 -25.54 -1.48
N GLY A 367 -1.82 -25.35 -2.55
CA GLY A 367 -2.29 -24.04 -2.95
C GLY A 367 -3.41 -23.53 -2.03
N ILE A 368 -4.40 -24.37 -1.71
CA ILE A 368 -5.54 -24.00 -0.85
C ILE A 368 -5.05 -23.57 0.54
N THR A 369 -4.09 -24.31 1.10
CA THR A 369 -3.45 -23.93 2.37
C THR A 369 -2.74 -22.59 2.27
N GLY A 370 -2.07 -22.30 1.15
CA GLY A 370 -1.51 -20.97 0.85
C GLY A 370 -2.58 -19.87 0.83
N ALA A 371 -3.73 -20.11 0.19
CA ALA A 371 -4.85 -19.16 0.18
C ALA A 371 -5.42 -18.91 1.59
N PHE A 372 -5.52 -19.95 2.43
CA PHE A 372 -5.95 -19.81 3.82
C PHE A 372 -4.96 -19.03 4.66
N LEU A 373 -3.66 -19.26 4.48
CA LEU A 373 -2.61 -18.53 5.18
C LEU A 373 -2.63 -17.04 4.83
N LEU A 374 -2.88 -16.70 3.56
CA LEU A 374 -3.10 -15.30 3.15
C LEU A 374 -4.36 -14.70 3.79
N ALA A 375 -5.44 -15.49 3.94
CA ALA A 375 -6.65 -15.06 4.62
C ALA A 375 -6.42 -14.80 6.12
N VAL A 376 -5.61 -15.64 6.78
CA VAL A 376 -5.17 -15.45 8.18
C VAL A 376 -4.41 -14.13 8.31
N SER A 377 -3.42 -13.90 7.45
CA SER A 377 -2.63 -12.64 7.47
C SER A 377 -3.51 -11.41 7.28
N ARG A 378 -4.56 -11.50 6.44
CA ARG A 378 -5.53 -10.42 6.25
C ARG A 378 -6.43 -10.21 7.47
N ALA A 379 -6.90 -11.29 8.12
CA ALA A 379 -7.74 -11.21 9.31
C ALA A 379 -7.00 -10.57 10.49
N VAL A 380 -5.75 -10.98 10.73
CA VAL A 380 -4.91 -10.45 11.80
C VAL A 380 -4.58 -8.96 11.59
N GLY A 381 -4.45 -8.55 10.33
CA GLY A 381 -4.19 -7.16 9.94
C GLY A 381 -5.45 -6.31 9.72
N GLU A 382 -6.65 -6.81 10.02
CA GLU A 382 -7.88 -6.04 9.83
C GLU A 382 -7.97 -4.91 10.87
N THR A 383 -8.34 -3.72 10.40
CA THR A 383 -8.32 -2.50 11.21
C THR A 383 -9.69 -1.83 11.27
N MET A 384 -10.38 -1.64 10.14
CA MET A 384 -11.56 -0.77 10.13
C MET A 384 -12.81 -1.48 10.65
N ILE A 385 -13.00 -2.76 10.32
CA ILE A 385 -14.12 -3.53 10.85
C ILE A 385 -14.03 -3.60 12.38
N VAL A 386 -12.84 -3.89 12.90
CA VAL A 386 -12.61 -4.04 14.35
C VAL A 386 -12.67 -2.73 15.11
N VAL A 387 -12.15 -1.62 14.55
CA VAL A 387 -12.27 -0.28 15.15
C VAL A 387 -13.72 0.11 15.36
N LEU A 388 -14.60 -0.20 14.40
CA LEU A 388 -16.01 0.17 14.48
C LEU A 388 -16.85 -0.85 15.26
N ALA A 389 -16.58 -2.14 15.13
CA ALA A 389 -17.52 -3.18 15.57
C ALA A 389 -17.07 -3.99 16.81
N ALA A 390 -15.81 -3.95 17.22
CA ALA A 390 -15.32 -4.80 18.32
C ALA A 390 -15.58 -4.24 19.73
N GLY A 391 -15.90 -2.94 19.86
CA GLY A 391 -16.32 -2.33 21.14
C GLY A 391 -15.18 -1.84 22.05
N ASN A 392 -13.90 -2.06 21.69
CA ASN A 392 -12.71 -1.52 22.37
C ASN A 392 -12.69 -1.75 23.90
N SER A 393 -12.88 -3.00 24.31
CA SER A 393 -12.69 -3.39 25.71
C SER A 393 -11.45 -4.28 25.81
N PRO A 394 -10.31 -3.80 26.34
CA PRO A 394 -9.07 -4.56 26.35
C PRO A 394 -8.99 -5.50 27.56
N LEU A 395 -10.08 -6.23 27.82
CA LEU A 395 -10.18 -7.23 28.89
C LEU A 395 -9.80 -8.62 28.36
N LEU A 396 -9.09 -9.40 29.18
CA LEU A 396 -8.73 -10.77 28.83
C LEU A 396 -9.87 -11.72 29.21
N HIS A 397 -10.72 -12.08 28.25
CA HIS A 397 -11.80 -13.06 28.41
C HIS A 397 -11.98 -13.93 27.18
N ALA A 398 -12.57 -15.11 27.35
CA ALA A 398 -12.86 -16.04 26.25
C ALA A 398 -14.26 -15.86 25.63
N ASN A 399 -15.12 -15.01 26.21
CA ASN A 399 -16.49 -14.82 25.75
C ASN A 399 -16.52 -14.01 24.44
N PRO A 400 -16.94 -14.57 23.29
CA PRO A 400 -16.97 -13.85 22.01
C PRO A 400 -18.18 -12.90 21.90
N LEU A 401 -19.14 -12.98 22.82
CA LEU A 401 -20.35 -12.16 22.85
C LEU A 401 -20.12 -10.79 23.48
N GLU A 402 -18.95 -10.59 24.09
CA GLU A 402 -18.52 -9.36 24.72
C GLU A 402 -17.60 -8.55 23.80
N ALA A 403 -17.44 -7.27 24.15
CA ALA A 403 -16.54 -6.36 23.45
C ALA A 403 -15.08 -6.75 23.67
N VAL A 404 -14.24 -6.56 22.66
CA VAL A 404 -12.78 -6.73 22.76
C VAL A 404 -12.04 -5.56 22.13
N SER A 405 -10.76 -5.41 22.46
CA SER A 405 -9.84 -4.56 21.72
C SER A 405 -8.82 -5.42 20.98
N THR A 406 -8.48 -5.04 19.76
CA THR A 406 -7.40 -5.67 18.99
C THR A 406 -6.16 -4.78 18.99
N VAL A 407 -5.02 -5.35 18.58
CA VAL A 407 -3.78 -4.59 18.41
C VAL A 407 -3.99 -3.41 17.45
N THR A 408 -4.70 -3.64 16.34
CA THR A 408 -4.99 -2.62 15.32
C THR A 408 -5.89 -1.49 15.83
N VAL A 409 -6.93 -1.80 16.63
CA VAL A 409 -7.78 -0.78 17.27
C VAL A 409 -6.95 0.12 18.17
N THR A 410 -6.11 -0.48 19.01
CA THR A 410 -5.28 0.26 19.94
C THR A 410 -4.23 1.14 19.23
N ILE A 411 -3.62 0.65 18.14
CA ILE A 411 -2.70 1.46 17.32
C ILE A 411 -3.41 2.71 16.80
N VAL A 412 -4.61 2.56 16.22
CA VAL A 412 -5.37 3.73 15.71
C VAL A 412 -5.64 4.71 16.84
N LYS A 413 -6.14 4.23 17.99
CA LYS A 413 -6.50 5.10 19.11
C LYS A 413 -5.33 5.92 19.66
N GLN A 414 -4.15 5.32 19.76
CA GLN A 414 -2.98 6.03 20.29
C GLN A 414 -2.36 7.00 19.27
N LEU A 415 -2.51 6.76 17.97
CA LEU A 415 -2.02 7.68 16.94
C LEU A 415 -3.00 8.82 16.60
N THR A 416 -4.29 8.66 16.91
CA THR A 416 -5.30 9.71 16.72
C THR A 416 -5.57 10.54 17.97
N GLY A 417 -4.88 10.27 19.08
CA GLY A 417 -5.05 11.02 20.33
C GLY A 417 -4.30 12.36 20.32
N ASP A 418 -4.80 13.35 21.07
CA ASP A 418 -4.19 14.67 21.23
C ASP A 418 -2.98 14.65 22.21
N THR A 419 -2.24 13.54 22.27
CA THR A 419 -1.10 13.36 23.18
C THR A 419 0.20 13.87 22.58
N ASP A 420 1.12 14.33 23.43
CA ASP A 420 2.50 14.63 23.01
C ASP A 420 3.13 13.37 22.37
N PHE A 421 3.69 13.52 21.18
CA PHE A 421 4.33 12.44 20.42
C PHE A 421 5.55 11.84 21.16
N ALA A 422 6.14 12.57 22.10
CA ALA A 422 7.23 12.07 22.94
C ALA A 422 6.77 11.29 24.18
N SER A 423 5.46 11.23 24.46
CA SER A 423 4.93 10.51 25.61
C SER A 423 4.97 8.98 25.43
N PRO A 424 5.10 8.20 26.51
CA PRO A 424 5.01 6.73 26.44
C PRO A 424 3.71 6.24 25.80
N GLN A 425 2.63 6.99 25.96
CA GLN A 425 1.31 6.70 25.41
C GLN A 425 1.26 6.80 23.88
N ALA A 426 1.96 7.75 23.27
CA ALA A 426 2.09 7.84 21.82
C ALA A 426 3.10 6.78 21.29
N LEU A 427 4.22 6.62 21.99
CA LEU A 427 5.31 5.72 21.58
C LEU A 427 4.90 4.24 21.56
N VAL A 428 3.96 3.82 22.41
CA VAL A 428 3.48 2.43 22.46
C VAL A 428 2.87 1.97 21.13
N ALA A 429 2.32 2.88 20.32
CA ALA A 429 1.78 2.54 19.00
C ALA A 429 2.86 1.94 18.07
N PHE A 430 4.10 2.43 18.16
CA PHE A 430 5.22 1.89 17.39
C PHE A 430 5.63 0.50 17.88
N ALA A 431 5.64 0.28 19.19
CA ALA A 431 5.91 -1.05 19.77
C ALA A 431 4.83 -2.08 19.39
N LEU A 432 3.56 -1.69 19.45
CA LEU A 432 2.43 -2.51 18.99
C LEU A 432 2.53 -2.81 17.48
N GLY A 433 2.81 -1.78 16.67
CA GLY A 433 2.96 -1.93 15.23
C GLY A 433 4.15 -2.83 14.85
N LEU A 434 5.28 -2.69 15.53
CA LEU A 434 6.46 -3.54 15.32
C LEU A 434 6.14 -4.99 15.70
N THR A 435 5.43 -5.19 16.82
CA THR A 435 4.99 -6.53 17.26
C THR A 435 4.06 -7.17 16.23
N LEU A 436 3.07 -6.43 15.73
CA LEU A 436 2.16 -6.90 14.68
C LEU A 436 2.91 -7.22 13.38
N PHE A 437 3.88 -6.38 12.98
CA PHE A 437 4.75 -6.64 11.83
C PHE A 437 5.54 -7.94 12.00
N VAL A 438 6.17 -8.16 13.16
CA VAL A 438 6.93 -9.38 13.44
C VAL A 438 6.02 -10.62 13.43
N ILE A 439 4.83 -10.54 14.03
CA ILE A 439 3.85 -11.63 14.04
C ILE A 439 3.41 -11.95 12.60
N THR A 440 3.00 -10.95 11.83
CA THR A 440 2.54 -11.14 10.44
C THR A 440 3.65 -11.64 9.52
N LEU A 441 4.88 -11.13 9.66
CA LEU A 441 6.04 -11.61 8.94
C LEU A 441 6.33 -13.08 9.29
N GLY A 442 6.31 -13.43 10.58
CA GLY A 442 6.50 -14.79 11.05
C GLY A 442 5.45 -15.76 10.47
N LEU A 443 4.17 -15.38 10.50
CA LEU A 443 3.07 -16.14 9.90
C LEU A 443 3.27 -16.33 8.39
N ASN A 444 3.67 -15.28 7.66
CA ASN A 444 3.94 -15.37 6.23
C ASN A 444 5.16 -16.23 5.90
N ILE A 445 6.21 -16.22 6.72
CA ILE A 445 7.38 -17.10 6.54
C ILE A 445 6.99 -18.56 6.77
N ILE A 446 6.24 -18.85 7.84
CA ILE A 446 5.71 -20.19 8.12
C ILE A 446 4.81 -20.65 6.97
N ALA A 447 3.96 -19.76 6.45
CA ALA A 447 3.11 -20.04 5.31
C ALA A 447 3.91 -20.49 4.08
N LEU A 448 4.96 -19.75 3.73
CA LEU A 448 5.83 -20.09 2.60
C LEU A 448 6.56 -21.41 2.80
N TYR A 449 7.01 -21.70 4.04
CA TYR A 449 7.67 -22.95 4.36
C TYR A 449 6.71 -24.15 4.19
N ILE A 450 5.48 -24.04 4.68
CA ILE A 450 4.43 -25.06 4.54
C ILE A 450 4.15 -25.32 3.05
N VAL A 451 3.89 -24.27 2.27
CA VAL A 451 3.55 -24.40 0.84
C VAL A 451 4.68 -25.07 0.05
N ARG A 452 5.94 -24.72 0.32
CA ARG A 452 7.10 -25.35 -0.35
C ARG A 452 7.19 -26.84 -0.07
N LYS A 453 7.05 -27.24 1.19
CA LYS A 453 7.15 -28.65 1.59
C LYS A 453 6.10 -29.54 0.90
N TYR A 454 4.90 -29.03 0.69
CA TYR A 454 3.82 -29.80 0.05
C TYR A 454 3.91 -29.80 -1.48
N ARG A 455 4.57 -28.83 -2.11
CA ARG A 455 4.78 -28.80 -3.57
C ARG A 455 5.78 -29.87 -4.04
N GLU A 456 6.80 -30.15 -3.24
CA GLU A 456 7.83 -31.17 -3.55
C GLU A 456 7.30 -32.62 -3.54
N GLN A 457 6.07 -32.87 -3.06
CA GLN A 457 5.49 -34.22 -3.02
C GLN A 457 4.72 -34.63 -4.28
N TYR A 458 4.44 -33.70 -5.20
CA TYR A 458 3.57 -33.93 -6.37
C TYR A 458 4.23 -33.55 -7.73
N GLU A 459 5.45 -33.01 -7.71
CA GLU A 459 6.38 -33.02 -8.85
C GLU A 459 7.19 -34.33 -8.80
#